data_AF-A0A951A0T4-F1
#
_entry.id   AF-A0A951A0T4-F1
#
_cell.length_a   1.000
_cell.length_b   1.000
_cell.length_c   1.000
_cell.angle_alpha   90.00
_cell.angle_beta   90.00
_cell.angle_gamma   90.00
#
_symmetry.space_group_name_H-M   'P 1'
#
loop_
_entity.id
_entity.type
_entity.pdbx_description
1 polymer ?
#
loop_
_entity_poly.entity_id
_entity_poly.type
_entity_poly.pdbx_seq_one_letter_code
_entity_poly.pdbx_strand_id
1 'polypeptide(L)' 'MTNTTSERFKAMRGKAPDEAGFFWSGGPLEVAERTFFQSRFSGVTGFETDEGIVLVDSGMAPLGRVLAGMLR' A
#
# COMPACT_ATOMS: atom_id res chain seq x y z
N MET A 1 -8.35 19.30 -19.52
CA MET A 1 -8.92 17.96 -19.26
C MET A 1 -8.43 17.53 -17.89
N THR A 2 -9.32 17.17 -16.98
CA THR A 2 -8.94 16.64 -15.66
C THR A 2 -8.48 15.20 -15.83
N ASN A 3 -7.21 14.91 -15.54
CA ASN A 3 -6.72 13.52 -15.47
C ASN A 3 -7.60 12.73 -14.52
N THR A 4 -8.09 11.59 -15.00
CA THR A 4 -8.82 10.61 -14.20
C THR A 4 -7.92 10.08 -13.09
N THR A 5 -8.53 9.59 -12.00
CA THR A 5 -7.79 8.98 -10.90
C THR A 5 -6.88 7.84 -11.37
N SER A 6 -7.34 7.03 -12.35
CA SER A 6 -6.57 5.93 -12.92
C SER A 6 -5.29 6.41 -13.64
N GLU A 7 -5.38 7.51 -14.39
CA GLU A 7 -4.22 8.08 -15.08
C GLU A 7 -3.18 8.63 -14.10
N ARG A 8 -3.61 9.18 -12.96
CA ARG A 8 -2.69 9.64 -11.91
C ARG A 8 -1.93 8.49 -11.26
N PHE A 9 -2.60 7.39 -10.93
CA PHE A 9 -1.94 6.17 -10.45
C PHE A 9 -0.95 5.61 -11.49
N LYS A 10 -1.32 5.61 -12.77
CA LYS A 10 -0.41 5.17 -13.85
C LYS A 10 0.83 6.05 -13.95
N ALA A 11 0.67 7.37 -13.83
CA ALA A 11 1.77 8.32 -13.91
C ALA A 11 2.76 8.23 -12.73
N MET A 12 2.31 7.74 -11.57
CA MET A 12 3.16 7.60 -10.37
C MET A 12 3.76 6.19 -10.20
N ARG A 13 3.52 5.28 -11.14
CA ARG A 13 4.04 3.91 -11.07
C ARG A 13 5.57 3.91 -11.05
N GLY A 14 6.16 3.25 -10.04
CA GLY A 14 7.60 3.09 -9.91
C GLY A 14 8.34 4.29 -9.30
N LYS A 15 7.62 5.37 -8.97
CA LYS A 15 8.19 6.52 -8.26
C LYS A 15 8.33 6.25 -6.76
N ALA A 16 9.19 7.02 -6.11
CA ALA A 16 9.38 6.95 -4.67
C ALA A 16 8.11 7.42 -3.91
N PRO A 17 7.86 6.95 -2.67
CA PRO A 17 6.66 7.27 -1.91
C PRO A 17 6.45 8.77 -1.67
N ASP A 18 7.53 9.50 -1.38
CA ASP A 18 7.55 10.95 -1.15
C ASP A 18 7.15 11.74 -2.40
N GLU A 19 7.58 11.29 -3.58
CA GLU A 19 7.21 11.90 -4.87
C GLU A 19 5.76 11.56 -5.27
N ALA A 20 5.35 10.31 -5.07
CA ALA A 20 4.05 9.80 -5.54
C ALA A 20 2.89 10.13 -4.60
N GLY A 21 3.16 10.38 -3.31
CA GLY A 21 2.19 10.68 -2.28
C GLY A 21 1.02 9.68 -2.28
N PHE A 22 -0.21 10.20 -2.29
CA PHE A 22 -1.42 9.38 -2.31
C PHE A 22 -1.49 8.36 -3.47
N PHE A 23 -0.89 8.68 -4.62
CA PHE A 23 -0.95 7.83 -5.82
C PHE A 23 0.14 6.76 -5.83
N TRP A 24 0.95 6.66 -4.78
CA TRP A 24 1.96 5.63 -4.67
C TRP A 24 1.33 4.23 -4.60
N SER A 25 2.01 3.26 -5.22
CA SER A 25 1.64 1.84 -5.17
C SER A 25 2.90 0.99 -5.09
N GLY A 26 2.97 0.15 -4.07
CA GLY A 26 4.17 -0.61 -3.72
C GLY A 26 4.13 -1.06 -2.26
N GLY A 27 5.26 -1.52 -1.76
CA GLY A 27 5.42 -2.05 -0.41
C GLY A 27 5.79 -3.54 -0.39
N PRO A 28 6.10 -4.09 0.79
CA PRO A 28 5.97 -3.44 2.10
C PRO A 28 7.13 -2.48 2.38
N LEU A 29 6.83 -1.26 2.83
CA LEU A 29 7.80 -0.28 3.29
C LEU A 29 7.79 -0.27 4.82
N GLU A 30 8.92 -0.58 5.45
CA GLU A 30 9.03 -0.44 6.91
C GLU A 30 9.04 1.04 7.28
N VAL A 31 8.05 1.47 8.06
CA VAL A 31 7.86 2.87 8.49
C VAL A 31 8.18 3.07 9.98
N ALA A 32 8.20 1.98 10.73
CA ALA A 32 8.70 1.88 12.10
C ALA A 32 9.05 0.40 12.36
N GLU A 33 9.71 0.11 13.48
CA GLU A 33 10.01 -1.28 13.87
C GLU A 33 8.76 -2.16 13.74
N ARG A 34 8.87 -3.23 12.93
CA ARG A 34 7.80 -4.22 12.72
C ARG A 34 6.49 -3.65 12.18
N THR A 35 6.54 -2.46 11.59
CA THR A 35 5.38 -1.73 11.07
C THR A 35 5.59 -1.41 9.61
N PHE A 36 4.70 -1.92 8.75
CA PHE A 36 4.87 -1.91 7.31
C PHE A 36 3.69 -1.22 6.63
N PHE A 37 3.98 -0.22 5.80
CA PHE A 37 3.00 0.39 4.91
C PHE A 37 3.10 -0.19 3.51
N GLN A 38 1.95 -0.44 2.89
CA GLN A 38 1.86 -0.86 1.50
C GLN A 38 0.61 -0.29 0.87
N SER A 39 0.63 -0.14 -0.45
CA SER A 39 -0.48 0.43 -1.18
C SER A 39 -0.67 -0.22 -2.54
N ARG A 40 -1.92 -0.53 -2.85
CA ARG A 40 -2.37 -0.78 -4.22
C ARG A 40 -3.78 -0.22 -4.36
N PHE A 41 -3.91 1.00 -4.90
CA PHE A 41 -5.14 1.81 -4.91
C PHE A 41 -5.72 2.19 -3.54
N SER A 42 -5.37 1.46 -2.48
CA SER A 42 -5.68 1.74 -1.10
C SER A 42 -4.49 1.31 -0.23
N GLY A 43 -4.20 2.11 0.78
CA GLY A 43 -3.14 1.85 1.75
C GLY A 43 -3.58 0.83 2.79
N VAL A 44 -2.68 -0.07 3.15
CA VAL A 44 -2.84 -1.01 4.25
C VAL A 44 -1.59 -0.93 5.11
N THR A 45 -1.80 -0.94 6.43
CA THR A 45 -0.70 -0.99 7.39
C THR A 45 -0.70 -2.34 8.09
N GLY A 46 0.42 -3.04 8.04
CA GLY A 46 0.66 -4.27 8.78
C GLY A 46 1.52 -4.02 10.01
N PHE A 47 1.18 -4.67 11.12
CA PHE A 47 1.99 -4.72 12.33
C PHE A 47 2.35 -6.17 12.61
N GLU A 48 3.64 -6.49 12.63
CA GLU A 48 4.09 -7.80 13.09
C GLU A 48 4.14 -7.82 14.62
N THR A 49 3.55 -8.85 15.21
CA THR A 49 3.60 -9.13 16.64
C THR A 49 4.20 -10.52 16.85
N ASP A 50 4.58 -10.84 18.08
CA ASP A 50 5.16 -12.17 18.38
C ASP A 50 4.11 -13.29 18.21
N GLU A 51 2.83 -12.92 18.16
CA GLU A 51 1.70 -13.84 18.01
C GLU A 51 1.07 -13.83 16.60
N GLY A 52 1.55 -12.98 15.68
CA GLY A 52 1.01 -12.93 14.32
C GLY A 52 1.11 -11.56 13.67
N ILE A 53 0.12 -11.25 12.82
CA ILE A 53 0.04 -9.97 12.10
C ILE A 53 -1.31 -9.32 12.36
N VAL A 54 -1.28 -8.02 12.65
CA VAL A 54 -2.47 -7.16 12.64
C VAL A 54 -2.48 -6.36 11.33
N LEU A 55 -3.61 -6.40 10.63
CA LEU A 55 -3.84 -5.59 9.43
C LEU A 55 -4.82 -4.46 9.77
N VAL A 56 -4.40 -3.23 9.49
CA VAL A 56 -5.27 -2.06 9.52
C VAL A 56 -5.61 -1.68 8.09
N ASP A 57 -6.92 -1.66 7.82
CA ASP A 57 -7.52 -1.57 6.49
C ASP A 57 -7.39 -2.88 5.66
N SER A 58 -8.33 -3.09 4.75
CA SER A 58 -8.34 -4.18 3.78
C SER A 58 -8.24 -3.67 2.34
N GLY A 59 -8.31 -2.35 2.17
CA GLY A 59 -8.49 -1.70 0.89
C GLY A 59 -9.76 -2.15 0.18
N MET A 60 -9.65 -2.41 -1.12
CA MET A 60 -10.78 -2.90 -1.90
C MET A 60 -10.88 -4.42 -1.79
N ALA A 61 -12.09 -4.95 -1.59
CA ALA A 61 -12.33 -6.40 -1.47
C ALA A 61 -11.63 -7.27 -2.56
N PRO A 62 -11.58 -6.87 -3.85
CA PRO A 62 -10.88 -7.64 -4.88
C PRO A 62 -9.35 -7.69 -4.71
N LEU A 63 -8.76 -6.74 -3.96
CA LEU A 63 -7.32 -6.60 -3.77
C LEU A 63 -6.83 -7.22 -2.45
N GLY A 64 -7.74 -7.65 -1.57
CA GLY A 64 -7.39 -8.13 -0.22
C GLY A 64 -6.34 -9.25 -0.21
N ARG A 65 -6.44 -10.23 -1.12
CA ARG A 65 -5.42 -11.31 -1.22
C ARG A 65 -4.05 -10.81 -1.67
N VAL A 66 -4.02 -9.84 -2.59
CA VAL A 66 -2.75 -9.25 -3.04
C VAL A 66 -2.11 -8.47 -1.90
N LEU A 67 -2.89 -7.63 -1.22
CA LEU A 67 -2.41 -6.84 -0.09
C LEU A 67 -1.90 -7.78 1.02
N ALA A 68 -2.65 -8.81 1.39
CA ALA A 68 -2.16 -9.79 2.37
C ALA A 68 -0.84 -10.46 1.98
N GLY A 69 -0.66 -10.79 0.69
CA GLY A 69 0.57 -11.40 0.17
C GLY A 69 1.76 -10.44 0.03
N MET A 70 1.54 -9.12 0.09
CA MET A 70 2.63 -8.15 0.06
C MET A 70 3.34 -8.02 1.42
N LEU A 71 2.71 -8.40 2.53
CA LEU A 71 3.35 -8.38 3.85
C LEU A 71 4.22 -9.63 4.11
N ARG A 72 4.24 -10.61 3.18
CA ARG A 72 5.03 -11.85 3.24
C ARG A 72 5.36 -12.36 1.82
#